data_AF-A0A8D8MYQ9-F1
#
_entry.id   AF-A0A8D8MYQ9-F1
#
_cell.length_a   1.000
_cell.length_b   1.000
_cell.length_c   1.000
_cell.angle_alpha   90.00
_cell.angle_beta   90.00
_cell.angle_gamma   90.00
#
_symmetry.space_group_name_H-M   'P 1'
#
loop_
_entity.id
_entity.type
_entity.pdbx_description
1 polymer ?
#
loop_
_entity_poly.entity_id
_entity_poly.type
_entity_poly.pdbx_seq_one_letter_code
_entity_poly.pdbx_strand_id
1 'polypeptide(L)'
;MNGLSLRISAIKTNENLKKNCELRMDLLTVPSTLLSCNDNNKYISGLASATTVDDQIKTLKQYFSYTTEMEKSLLQNIQILSDLFMEAPTKHAVKNTIMKYLSQVVLAREIVVLGMSNTIKDKIISFDNNKSTLANRNTIINSIGNCFENCKVGIEVVRSCLQDILCFLNKTLMIYSEHLR
;
A
#
# COMPACT_ATOMS: atom_id res chain seq x y z
N MET A 1 -31.63 19.17 -6.69
CA MET A 1 -30.56 18.43 -7.39
C MET A 1 -30.21 17.22 -6.54
N ASN A 2 -30.38 16.02 -7.07
CA ASN A 2 -30.34 14.79 -6.30
C ASN A 2 -28.89 14.26 -6.36
N GLY A 3 -28.37 13.63 -5.30
CA GLY A 3 -26.99 13.12 -5.28
C GLY A 3 -26.65 12.17 -6.43
N LEU A 4 -27.65 11.46 -6.96
CA LEU A 4 -27.53 10.64 -8.17
C LEU A 4 -27.29 11.49 -9.43
N SER A 5 -27.98 12.62 -9.57
CA SER A 5 -27.81 13.55 -10.68
C SER A 5 -26.41 14.16 -10.70
N LEU A 6 -25.84 14.46 -9.52
CA LEU A 6 -24.46 14.94 -9.39
C LEU A 6 -23.44 13.86 -9.78
N ARG A 7 -23.66 12.61 -9.36
CA ARG A 7 -22.79 11.48 -9.75
C ARG A 7 -22.86 11.18 -11.26
N ILE A 8 -24.05 11.20 -11.85
CA ILE A 8 -24.23 11.02 -13.30
C ILE A 8 -23.62 12.20 -14.07
N SER A 9 -23.74 13.43 -13.56
CA SER A 9 -23.10 14.61 -14.13
C SER A 9 -21.57 14.49 -14.08
N ALA A 10 -20.98 14.12 -12.93
CA ALA A 10 -19.54 13.92 -12.76
C ALA A 10 -18.95 12.81 -13.67
N ILE A 11 -19.75 11.79 -13.98
CA ILE A 11 -19.40 10.75 -14.96
C ILE A 11 -19.45 11.31 -16.39
N LYS A 12 -20.49 12.11 -16.73
CA LYS A 12 -20.64 12.74 -18.05
C LYS A 12 -19.63 13.88 -18.30
N THR A 13 -19.18 14.58 -17.26
CA THR A 13 -18.25 15.71 -17.37
C THR A 13 -16.78 15.29 -17.35
N ASN A 14 -16.47 13.99 -17.28
CA ASN A 14 -15.10 13.48 -17.17
C ASN A 14 -14.30 14.09 -15.99
N GLU A 15 -14.96 14.71 -15.00
CA GLU A 15 -14.27 15.34 -13.87
C GLU A 15 -13.41 14.34 -13.10
N ASN A 16 -13.90 13.11 -12.94
CA ASN A 16 -13.13 12.03 -12.33
C ASN A 16 -11.93 11.63 -13.17
N LEU A 17 -12.04 11.63 -14.50
CA LEU A 17 -10.92 11.33 -15.39
C LEU A 17 -9.87 12.44 -15.37
N LYS A 18 -10.30 13.71 -15.37
CA LYS A 18 -9.42 14.87 -15.29
C LYS A 18 -8.70 14.94 -13.94
N LYS A 19 -9.43 14.82 -12.82
CA LYS A 19 -8.83 14.72 -11.47
C LYS A 19 -7.89 13.52 -11.34
N ASN A 20 -8.24 12.37 -11.90
CA ASN A 20 -7.34 11.20 -11.90
C ASN A 20 -6.11 11.41 -12.80
N CYS A 21 -6.17 12.23 -13.84
CA CYS A 21 -5.01 12.57 -14.66
C CYS A 21 -4.11 13.59 -13.97
N GLU A 22 -4.69 14.59 -13.30
CA GLU A 22 -3.97 15.58 -12.48
C GLU A 22 -3.22 14.88 -11.33
N LEU A 23 -3.90 14.01 -10.57
CA LEU A 23 -3.30 13.22 -9.48
C LEU A 23 -2.21 12.23 -9.93
N ARG A 24 -2.10 11.92 -11.23
CA ARG A 24 -1.00 11.09 -11.76
C ARG A 24 0.28 11.89 -12.02
N MET A 25 0.17 13.20 -12.11
CA MET A 25 1.26 14.14 -12.40
C MET A 25 1.70 14.92 -11.16
N ASP A 26 0.87 14.97 -10.13
CA ASP A 26 1.19 15.60 -8.85
C ASP A 26 2.30 14.86 -8.11
N LEU A 27 3.06 15.59 -7.28
CA LEU A 27 4.07 14.98 -6.41
C LEU A 27 3.42 14.03 -5.42
N LEU A 28 4.05 12.87 -5.22
CA LEU A 28 3.66 12.00 -4.11
C LEU A 28 3.93 12.73 -2.79
N THR A 29 2.88 12.92 -1.99
CA THR A 29 3.05 13.43 -0.63
C THR A 29 3.49 12.28 0.27
N VAL A 30 4.69 12.38 0.86
CA VAL A 30 5.18 11.38 1.81
C VAL A 30 4.41 11.53 3.13
N PRO A 31 3.79 10.46 3.66
CA PRO A 31 3.11 10.49 4.95
C PRO A 31 4.01 11.01 6.07
N SER A 32 3.46 11.86 6.94
CA SER A 32 4.17 12.39 8.11
C SER A 32 4.63 11.30 9.07
N THR A 33 3.88 10.21 9.20
CA THR A 33 4.25 9.03 9.97
C THR A 33 5.53 8.39 9.46
N LEU A 34 5.67 8.26 8.14
CA LEU A 34 6.88 7.73 7.52
C LEU A 34 8.06 8.68 7.70
N LEU A 35 7.84 9.99 7.69
CA LEU A 35 8.89 10.96 7.98
C LEU A 35 9.37 10.78 9.44
N SER A 36 8.47 10.89 10.42
CA SER A 36 8.81 10.82 11.84
C SER A 36 9.44 9.50 12.28
N CYS A 37 9.01 8.38 11.70
CA CYS A 37 9.55 7.06 12.05
C CYS A 37 10.89 6.77 11.35
N ASN A 38 11.29 7.58 10.37
CA ASN A 38 12.49 7.35 9.56
C ASN A 38 13.32 8.62 9.38
N ASP A 39 13.45 9.44 10.43
CA ASP A 39 14.17 10.73 10.38
C ASP A 39 15.64 10.61 9.88
N ASN A 40 16.27 9.45 10.09
CA ASN A 40 17.64 9.17 9.63
C ASN A 40 17.72 8.64 8.19
N ASN A 41 16.59 8.34 7.55
CA ASN A 41 16.55 7.80 6.21
C ASN A 41 16.56 8.93 5.16
N LYS A 42 17.75 9.24 4.66
CA LYS A 42 17.99 10.27 3.62
C LYS A 42 17.14 10.11 2.36
N TYR A 43 16.68 8.89 2.06
CA TYR A 43 15.86 8.64 0.87
C TYR A 43 14.40 9.05 1.09
N ILE A 44 13.89 8.92 2.31
CA ILE A 44 12.52 9.32 2.67
C ILE A 44 12.42 10.84 2.79
N SER A 45 13.40 11.48 3.42
CA SER A 45 13.49 12.94 3.41
C SER A 45 13.74 13.49 2.00
N GLY A 46 14.59 12.82 1.22
CA GLY A 46 14.83 13.16 -0.19
C GLY A 46 13.59 13.05 -1.08
N LEU A 47 12.71 12.07 -0.82
CA LEU A 47 11.42 11.94 -1.51
C LEU A 47 10.45 13.08 -1.17
N ALA A 48 10.44 13.51 0.09
CA ALA A 48 9.59 14.60 0.55
C ALA A 48 10.07 15.98 0.08
N SER A 49 11.39 16.15 -0.09
CA SER A 49 11.98 17.41 -0.59
C SER A 49 12.02 17.54 -2.11
N ALA A 50 11.65 16.49 -2.84
CA ALA A 50 11.69 16.49 -4.30
C ALA A 50 10.70 17.51 -4.88
N THR A 51 11.14 18.25 -5.91
CA THR A 51 10.31 19.27 -6.58
C THR A 51 9.64 18.74 -7.84
N THR A 52 10.08 17.59 -8.36
CA THR A 52 9.51 16.93 -9.54
C THR A 52 9.27 15.43 -9.30
N VAL A 53 8.32 14.85 -10.04
CA VAL A 53 8.08 13.39 -10.01
C VAL A 53 9.31 12.63 -10.49
N ASP A 54 10.07 13.18 -11.44
CA ASP A 54 11.31 12.57 -11.92
C ASP A 54 12.39 12.53 -10.83
N ASP A 55 12.48 13.56 -9.98
CA ASP A 55 13.36 13.55 -8.81
C ASP A 55 12.91 12.50 -7.78
N GLN A 56 11.60 12.36 -7.55
CA GLN A 56 11.08 11.29 -6.70
C GLN A 56 11.44 9.90 -7.24
N ILE A 57 11.27 9.69 -8.55
CA ILE A 57 11.64 8.44 -9.21
C ILE A 57 13.14 8.20 -9.07
N LYS A 58 13.98 9.21 -9.29
CA LYS A 58 15.45 9.12 -9.16
C LYS A 58 15.85 8.72 -7.75
N THR A 59 15.30 9.38 -6.72
CA THR A 59 15.55 9.05 -5.32
C THR A 59 15.10 7.63 -4.98
N LEU A 60 13.94 7.19 -5.50
CA LEU A 60 13.48 5.80 -5.33
C LEU A 60 14.42 4.78 -5.98
N LYS A 61 14.99 5.07 -7.15
CA LYS A 61 15.98 4.17 -7.77
C LYS A 61 17.21 4.01 -6.87
N GLN A 62 17.71 5.12 -6.32
CA GLN A 62 18.85 5.10 -5.42
C GLN A 62 18.52 4.37 -4.11
N TYR A 63 17.30 4.55 -3.59
CA TYR A 63 16.86 3.86 -2.38
C TYR A 63 16.75 2.36 -2.60
N PHE A 64 16.26 1.94 -3.78
CA PHE A 64 16.20 0.54 -4.15
C PHE A 64 17.59 -0.11 -4.19
N SER A 65 18.57 0.51 -4.86
CA SER A 65 19.94 0.02 -4.92
C SER A 65 20.54 -0.17 -3.51
N TYR A 66 20.35 0.82 -2.63
CA TYR A 66 20.74 0.71 -1.23
C TYR A 66 20.06 -0.44 -0.49
N THR A 67 18.75 -0.61 -0.72
CA THR A 67 17.94 -1.65 -0.06
C THR A 67 18.40 -3.06 -0.45
N THR A 68 18.72 -3.28 -1.72
CA THR A 68 19.19 -4.58 -2.21
C THR A 68 20.57 -4.97 -1.67
N GLU A 69 21.39 -4.01 -1.25
CA GLU A 69 22.72 -4.24 -0.67
C GLU A 69 22.66 -4.53 0.84
N MET A 70 21.52 -4.26 1.51
CA MET A 70 21.38 -4.29 2.97
C MET A 70 20.45 -5.42 3.43
N GLU A 71 20.93 -6.66 3.39
CA GLU A 71 20.15 -7.87 3.71
C GLU A 71 19.50 -7.81 5.12
N LYS A 72 20.23 -7.31 6.13
CA LYS A 72 19.75 -7.23 7.52
C LYS A 72 18.57 -6.27 7.74
N SER A 73 18.38 -5.28 6.86
CA SER A 73 17.29 -4.31 6.95
C SER A 73 16.31 -4.40 5.77
N LEU A 74 16.43 -5.46 4.96
CA LEU A 74 15.61 -5.64 3.76
C LEU A 74 14.13 -5.62 4.07
N LEU A 75 13.67 -6.33 5.11
CA LEU A 75 12.26 -6.35 5.50
C LEU A 75 11.72 -4.96 5.84
N GLN A 76 12.47 -4.17 6.62
CA GLN A 76 12.07 -2.81 7.01
C GLN A 76 11.99 -1.89 5.78
N ASN A 77 12.98 -1.94 4.90
CA ASN A 77 12.97 -1.14 3.67
C ASN A 77 11.84 -1.55 2.72
N ILE A 78 11.54 -2.85 2.62
CA ILE A 78 10.39 -3.36 1.86
C ILE A 78 9.07 -2.87 2.46
N GLN A 79 8.93 -2.83 3.79
CA GLN A 79 7.75 -2.27 4.45
C GLN A 79 7.59 -0.78 4.13
N ILE A 80 8.66 0.01 4.23
CA ILE A 80 8.64 1.44 3.88
C ILE A 80 8.21 1.65 2.42
N LEU A 81 8.76 0.86 1.49
CA LEU A 81 8.35 0.90 0.08
C LEU A 81 6.88 0.48 -0.09
N SER A 82 6.41 -0.50 0.68
CA SER A 82 5.02 -0.97 0.66
C SER A 82 4.05 0.09 1.19
N ASP A 83 4.43 0.82 2.23
CA ASP A 83 3.66 1.95 2.77
C ASP A 83 3.55 3.05 1.72
N LEU A 84 4.68 3.46 1.10
CA LEU A 84 4.67 4.44 0.01
C LEU A 84 3.82 3.97 -1.19
N PHE A 85 3.86 2.68 -1.51
CA PHE A 85 3.05 2.10 -2.58
C PHE A 85 1.53 2.21 -2.31
N MET A 86 1.12 2.01 -1.06
CA MET A 86 -0.27 2.10 -0.61
C MET A 86 -0.79 3.54 -0.55
N GLU A 87 0.10 4.52 -0.41
CA GLU A 87 -0.25 5.95 -0.37
C GLU A 87 -0.23 6.59 -1.77
N ALA A 88 0.55 6.04 -2.70
CA ALA A 88 0.64 6.58 -4.04
C ALA A 88 -0.68 6.40 -4.83
N PRO A 89 -1.12 7.44 -5.58
CA PRO A 89 -2.33 7.38 -6.40
C PRO A 89 -2.26 6.27 -7.47
N THR A 90 -3.43 5.79 -7.90
CA THR A 90 -3.53 4.75 -8.94
C THR A 90 -2.94 5.24 -10.27
N LYS A 91 -2.08 4.43 -10.89
CA LYS A 91 -1.31 4.73 -12.12
C LYS A 91 -0.29 5.87 -11.98
N HIS A 92 0.03 6.30 -10.76
CA HIS A 92 1.09 7.27 -10.50
C HIS A 92 2.48 6.70 -10.81
N ALA A 93 3.41 7.53 -11.31
CA ALA A 93 4.72 7.07 -11.76
C ALA A 93 5.60 6.51 -10.61
N VAL A 94 5.52 7.11 -9.42
CA VAL A 94 6.15 6.56 -8.20
C VAL A 94 5.57 5.19 -7.85
N LYS A 95 4.24 5.02 -7.90
CA LYS A 95 3.58 3.74 -7.61
C LYS A 95 4.06 2.63 -8.55
N ASN A 96 4.12 2.93 -9.84
CA ASN A 96 4.60 2.00 -10.87
C ASN A 96 6.09 1.66 -10.68
N THR A 97 6.88 2.63 -10.26
CA THR A 97 8.31 2.45 -9.97
C THR A 97 8.51 1.51 -8.78
N ILE A 98 7.81 1.74 -7.67
CA ILE A 98 7.86 0.86 -6.49
C ILE A 98 7.37 -0.55 -6.85
N MET A 99 6.25 -0.65 -7.56
CA MET A 99 5.71 -1.93 -8.03
C MET A 99 6.75 -2.72 -8.81
N LYS A 100 7.41 -2.08 -9.77
CA LYS A 100 8.47 -2.70 -10.57
C LYS A 100 9.59 -3.23 -9.68
N TYR A 101 9.99 -2.49 -8.65
CA TYR A 101 11.03 -2.92 -7.72
C TYR A 101 10.62 -4.11 -6.85
N LEU A 102 9.44 -4.05 -6.21
CA LEU A 102 8.93 -5.17 -5.41
C LEU A 102 8.81 -6.46 -6.25
N SER A 103 8.50 -6.31 -7.55
CA SER A 103 8.46 -7.43 -8.50
C SER A 103 9.84 -8.00 -8.85
N GLN A 104 10.90 -7.20 -8.75
CA GLN A 104 12.27 -7.56 -9.12
C GLN A 104 13.06 -8.21 -7.97
N VAL A 105 12.58 -8.10 -6.73
CA VAL A 105 13.19 -8.74 -5.55
C VAL A 105 12.80 -10.22 -5.51
N VAL A 106 13.22 -10.98 -6.53
CA VAL A 106 12.86 -12.39 -6.71
C VAL A 106 13.52 -13.29 -5.66
N LEU A 107 14.78 -13.02 -5.32
CA LEU A 107 15.56 -13.82 -4.37
C LEU A 107 15.03 -13.73 -2.93
N ALA A 108 14.28 -12.67 -2.61
CA ALA A 108 13.70 -12.44 -1.29
C ALA A 108 12.18 -12.25 -1.37
N ARG A 109 11.52 -13.00 -2.25
CA ARG A 109 10.07 -12.92 -2.47
C ARG A 109 9.26 -13.09 -1.18
N GLU A 110 9.66 -13.99 -0.30
CA GLU A 110 8.99 -14.20 1.00
C GLU A 110 9.05 -12.95 1.88
N ILE A 111 10.19 -12.24 1.86
CA ILE A 111 10.37 -10.97 2.59
C ILE A 111 9.50 -9.87 1.97
N VAL A 112 9.38 -9.83 0.64
CA VAL A 112 8.45 -8.92 -0.05
C VAL A 112 7.01 -9.17 0.40
N VAL A 113 6.59 -10.44 0.38
CA VAL A 113 5.23 -10.83 0.79
C VAL A 113 5.00 -10.46 2.25
N LEU A 114 5.93 -10.80 3.14
CA LEU A 114 5.83 -10.49 4.57
C LEU A 114 5.77 -8.99 4.85
N GLY A 115 6.62 -8.20 4.20
CA GLY A 115 6.65 -6.75 4.37
C GLY A 115 5.34 -6.09 3.91
N MET A 116 4.85 -6.47 2.73
CA MET A 116 3.56 -5.99 2.22
C MET A 116 2.39 -6.44 3.10
N SER A 117 2.42 -7.67 3.62
CA SER A 117 1.41 -8.17 4.56
C SER A 117 1.39 -7.35 5.86
N ASN A 118 2.55 -6.96 6.38
CA ASN A 118 2.65 -6.13 7.58
C ASN A 118 2.06 -4.74 7.33
N THR A 119 2.41 -4.08 6.22
CA THR A 119 1.79 -2.80 5.83
C THR A 119 0.25 -2.88 5.78
N ILE A 120 -0.31 -3.96 5.22
CA ILE A 120 -1.77 -4.16 5.20
C ILE A 120 -2.32 -4.29 6.62
N LYS A 121 -1.68 -5.10 7.47
CA LYS A 121 -2.09 -5.33 8.86
C LYS A 121 -2.06 -4.01 9.65
N ASP A 122 -0.97 -3.25 9.55
CA ASP A 122 -0.80 -1.97 10.24
C ASP A 122 -1.85 -0.95 9.78
N LYS A 123 -2.14 -0.91 8.47
CA LYS A 123 -3.19 -0.06 7.94
C LYS A 123 -4.55 -0.43 8.52
N ILE A 124 -4.91 -1.72 8.55
CA ILE A 124 -6.16 -2.20 9.16
C ILE A 124 -6.24 -1.82 10.66
N ILE A 125 -5.17 -2.06 11.43
CA ILE A 125 -5.11 -1.76 12.87
C ILE A 125 -5.27 -0.26 13.15
N SER A 126 -4.58 0.59 12.38
CA SER A 126 -4.62 2.05 12.56
C SER A 126 -6.04 2.63 12.43
N PHE A 127 -6.92 1.96 11.67
CA PHE A 127 -8.29 2.41 11.48
C PHE A 127 -9.26 1.89 12.54
N ASP A 128 -9.03 0.72 13.12
CA ASP A 128 -9.89 0.22 14.22
C ASP A 128 -9.77 1.10 15.47
N ASN A 129 -8.61 1.73 15.67
CA ASN A 129 -8.39 2.71 16.74
C ASN A 129 -9.15 4.05 16.52
N ASN A 130 -9.63 4.32 15.30
CA ASN A 130 -10.29 5.58 14.92
C ASN A 130 -11.80 5.37 14.66
N LYS A 131 -12.60 5.11 15.72
CA LYS A 131 -14.08 4.98 15.69
C LYS A 131 -14.59 4.40 14.36
N SER A 132 -14.15 3.18 14.04
CA SER A 132 -14.29 2.63 12.69
C SER A 132 -15.76 2.45 12.30
N THR A 133 -16.16 3.08 11.19
CA THR A 133 -17.47 2.87 10.58
C THR A 133 -17.39 1.79 9.50
N LEU A 134 -18.51 1.13 9.19
CA LEU A 134 -18.60 0.20 8.05
C LEU A 134 -18.15 0.86 6.74
N ALA A 135 -18.46 2.14 6.53
CA ALA A 135 -18.04 2.88 5.35
C ALA A 135 -16.52 3.04 5.26
N ASN A 136 -15.85 3.31 6.39
CA ASN A 136 -14.40 3.42 6.44
C ASN A 136 -13.73 2.05 6.17
N ARG A 137 -14.25 0.98 6.77
CA ARG A 137 -13.79 -0.40 6.53
C ARG A 137 -13.91 -0.80 5.06
N ASN A 138 -15.04 -0.51 4.42
CA ASN A 138 -15.24 -0.80 2.99
C ASN A 138 -14.30 0.03 2.10
N THR A 139 -14.04 1.29 2.47
CA THR A 139 -13.09 2.14 1.72
C THR A 139 -11.68 1.57 1.78
N ILE A 140 -11.25 1.01 2.91
CA ILE A 140 -9.94 0.36 3.06
C ILE A 140 -9.85 -0.90 2.23
N ILE A 141 -10.84 -1.80 2.30
CA ILE A 141 -10.89 -3.02 1.50
C ILE A 141 -10.82 -2.69 0.01
N ASN A 142 -11.58 -1.68 -0.44
CA ASN A 142 -11.53 -1.20 -1.81
C ASN A 142 -10.17 -0.60 -2.17
N SER A 143 -9.55 0.16 -1.26
CA SER A 143 -8.21 0.74 -1.48
C SER A 143 -7.13 -0.35 -1.63
N ILE A 144 -7.14 -1.35 -0.74
CA ILE A 144 -6.28 -2.53 -0.80
C ILE A 144 -6.51 -3.29 -2.10
N GLY A 145 -7.77 -3.58 -2.45
CA GLY A 145 -8.14 -4.26 -3.68
C GLY A 145 -7.64 -3.52 -4.92
N ASN A 146 -7.86 -2.20 -4.99
CA ASN A 146 -7.41 -1.36 -6.10
C ASN A 146 -5.88 -1.29 -6.21
N CYS A 147 -5.15 -1.41 -5.10
CA CYS A 147 -3.69 -1.48 -5.11
C CYS A 147 -3.18 -2.80 -5.72
N PHE A 148 -3.97 -3.87 -5.68
CA PHE A 148 -3.54 -5.21 -6.06
C PHE A 148 -4.18 -5.80 -7.32
N GLU A 149 -5.20 -5.15 -7.87
CA GLU A 149 -5.89 -5.60 -9.09
C GLU A 149 -4.92 -5.87 -10.27
N ASN A 150 -3.81 -5.13 -10.34
CA ASN A 150 -2.79 -5.27 -11.39
C ASN A 150 -1.42 -5.75 -10.87
N CYS A 151 -1.34 -6.24 -9.63
CA CYS A 151 -0.10 -6.67 -9.01
C CYS A 151 -0.14 -8.16 -8.65
N LYS A 152 0.60 -8.99 -9.39
CA LYS A 152 0.69 -10.43 -9.12
C LYS A 152 1.19 -10.73 -7.69
N VAL A 153 2.25 -10.06 -7.25
CA VAL A 153 2.79 -10.20 -5.88
C VAL A 153 1.76 -9.77 -4.84
N GLY A 154 0.99 -8.74 -5.12
CA GLY A 154 -0.08 -8.22 -4.28
C GLY A 154 -1.23 -9.20 -4.09
N ILE A 155 -1.62 -9.92 -5.14
CA ILE A 155 -2.61 -11.00 -5.05
C ILE A 155 -2.10 -12.11 -4.10
N GLU A 156 -0.80 -12.43 -4.14
CA GLU A 156 -0.20 -13.41 -3.24
C GLU A 156 -0.17 -12.92 -1.79
N VAL A 157 0.13 -11.65 -1.57
CA VAL A 157 0.06 -11.00 -0.25
C VAL A 157 -1.35 -11.09 0.32
N VAL A 158 -2.36 -10.71 -0.45
CA VAL A 158 -3.77 -10.80 -0.03
C VAL A 158 -4.14 -12.25 0.28
N ARG A 159 -3.72 -13.19 -0.58
CA ARG A 159 -3.94 -14.62 -0.34
C ARG A 159 -3.28 -15.09 0.95
N SER A 160 -2.04 -14.69 1.22
CA SER A 160 -1.32 -15.02 2.44
C SER A 160 -2.04 -14.47 3.67
N CYS A 161 -2.47 -13.21 3.65
CA CYS A 161 -3.24 -12.60 4.73
C CYS A 161 -4.57 -13.31 4.97
N LEU A 162 -5.29 -13.69 3.91
CA LEU A 162 -6.54 -14.45 4.02
C LEU A 162 -6.30 -15.86 4.57
N GLN A 163 -5.23 -16.52 4.15
CA GLN A 163 -4.86 -17.85 4.63
C GLN A 163 -4.57 -17.84 6.14
N ASP A 164 -3.86 -16.81 6.64
CA ASP A 164 -3.62 -16.63 8.08
C ASP A 164 -4.95 -16.54 8.85
N ILE A 165 -5.89 -15.72 8.37
CA ILE A 165 -7.20 -15.49 9.01
C ILE A 165 -8.03 -16.78 8.99
N LEU A 166 -8.11 -17.46 7.84
CA LEU A 166 -8.89 -18.69 7.70
C LEU A 166 -8.31 -19.84 8.53
N CYS A 167 -6.98 -19.92 8.62
CA CYS A 167 -6.31 -20.91 9.47
C CYS A 167 -6.62 -20.66 10.95
N PHE A 168 -6.58 -19.41 11.39
CA PHE A 168 -6.99 -19.03 12.74
C PHE A 168 -8.44 -19.40 13.01
N LEU A 169 -9.37 -19.01 12.13
CA LEU A 169 -10.80 -19.31 12.26
C LEU A 169 -11.05 -20.82 12.36
N ASN A 170 -10.43 -21.62 11.48
CA ASN A 170 -10.55 -23.07 11.50
C ASN A 170 -10.05 -23.67 12.81
N LYS A 171 -8.89 -23.24 13.32
CA LYS A 171 -8.37 -23.72 14.61
C LYS A 171 -9.30 -23.35 15.76
N THR A 172 -9.81 -22.13 15.79
CA THR A 172 -10.75 -21.68 16.82
C THR A 172 -12.06 -22.48 16.77
N LEU A 173 -12.63 -22.70 15.59
CA LEU A 173 -13.83 -23.51 15.41
C LEU A 173 -13.63 -24.97 15.87
N MET A 174 -12.47 -25.57 15.57
CA MET A 174 -12.13 -26.91 16.04
C MET A 174 -12.11 -26.98 17.57
N ILE A 175 -11.43 -26.04 18.24
CA ILE A 175 -11.37 -25.99 19.70
C ILE A 175 -12.77 -25.87 20.31
N TYR A 176 -13.60 -24.95 19.83
CA TYR A 176 -14.97 -24.78 20.35
C TYR A 176 -15.85 -26.00 20.08
N SER A 177 -15.69 -26.65 18.92
CA SER A 177 -16.44 -27.87 18.58
C SER A 177 -16.08 -29.04 19.50
N GLU A 178 -14.82 -29.13 19.95
CA GLU A 178 -14.39 -30.11 20.95
C GLU A 178 -15.01 -29.87 22.33
N HIS A 179 -15.27 -28.62 22.70
CA HIS A 179 -15.91 -28.26 23.98
C HIS A 179 -17.45 -28.38 23.96
N LEU A 180 -18.04 -28.55 22.77
CA LEU A 180 -19.48 -28.79 22.59
C LEU A 180 -19.83 -30.29 22.54
N ARG A 181 -18.84 -31.19 22.63
CA ARG A 181 -19.00 -32.64 22.77
C ARG A 181 -18.89 -33.06 24.23
#